data_AF-A0A9D6PKI5-F1
#
_entry.id   AF-A0A9D6PKI5-F1
#
_cell.length_a   1.000
_cell.length_b   1.000
_cell.length_c   1.000
_cell.angle_alpha   90.00
_cell.angle_beta   90.00
_cell.angle_gamma   90.00
#
_symmetry.space_group_name_H-M   'P 1'
#
loop_
_entity.id
_entity.type
_entity.pdbx_description
1 polymer ?
#
loop_
_entity_poly.entity_id
_entity_poly.type
_entity_poly.pdbx_seq_one_letter_code
_entity_poly.pdbx_strand_id
1 'polypeptide(L)'
;SGLLILIFLRGKAEVVGLVQEERRFAWECEAKEILSFLRSSHTVESQIETMGRQMQDFIKNFLANSKSRTPGISGKLIKLAFLKSFPLSHRPNGTLSYAYLIAGNNEVISMRGNGLATLNNRIIGNLMKDFILISEKGAIPTFGYEAVVSRTKGVFGEEADVRLFALEGRGRLIPANFRERRVFLLWDIITFEKKNLGCYLNIFPADLELSAKPLQFALKTVYKAHGKKFFPVLVPIPSSRNSEPIYASSFKVAGSFRPIFSELFSIKDREQKIPSSSHLKLKGFWLIRDFFSYDHPFESWVFSKSRGKENPHETIPERFLIWAFFF
;
A
#
# COMPACT_ATOMS: atom_id res chain seq x y z
N SER A 1 -12.27 32.96 -50.43
CA SER A 1 -12.87 31.77 -49.79
C SER A 1 -11.83 30.77 -49.27
N GLY A 2 -10.72 30.48 -49.98
CA GLY A 2 -9.71 29.50 -49.52
C GLY A 2 -8.89 29.86 -48.27
N LEU A 3 -8.61 31.13 -48.02
CA LEU A 3 -7.80 31.58 -46.86
C LEU A 3 -8.51 31.35 -45.51
N LEU A 4 -9.83 31.53 -45.45
CA LEU A 4 -10.66 31.28 -44.28
C LEU A 4 -10.73 29.78 -43.93
N ILE A 5 -10.73 28.90 -44.93
CA ILE A 5 -10.72 27.44 -44.73
C ILE A 5 -9.37 26.99 -44.15
N LEU A 6 -8.25 27.55 -44.63
CA LEU A 6 -6.91 27.25 -44.09
C LEU A 6 -6.72 27.72 -42.65
N ILE A 7 -7.21 28.91 -42.29
CA ILE A 7 -7.16 29.42 -40.90
C ILE A 7 -8.04 28.55 -39.99
N PHE A 8 -9.23 28.16 -40.44
CA PHE A 8 -10.14 27.32 -39.66
C PHE A 8 -9.62 25.88 -39.49
N LEU A 9 -8.98 25.31 -40.52
CA LEU A 9 -8.33 24.00 -40.45
C LEU A 9 -7.10 24.03 -39.54
N ARG A 10 -6.30 25.10 -39.59
CA ARG A 10 -5.13 25.28 -38.71
C ARG A 10 -5.55 25.47 -37.25
N GLY A 11 -6.55 26.31 -36.98
CA GLY A 11 -7.12 26.47 -35.63
C GLY A 11 -7.73 25.18 -35.08
N LYS A 12 -8.41 24.38 -35.92
CA LYS A 12 -8.87 23.04 -35.52
C LYS A 12 -7.73 22.07 -35.22
N ALA A 13 -6.66 22.09 -36.01
CA ALA A 13 -5.49 21.23 -35.78
C ALA A 13 -4.76 21.61 -34.48
N GLU A 14 -4.59 22.90 -34.19
CA GLU A 14 -3.99 23.39 -32.94
C GLU A 14 -4.84 23.02 -31.71
N VAL A 15 -6.17 23.18 -31.77
CA VAL A 15 -7.07 22.78 -30.69
C VAL A 15 -7.08 21.26 -30.48
N VAL A 16 -7.03 20.47 -31.55
CA VAL A 16 -6.93 19.00 -31.45
C VAL A 16 -5.60 18.58 -30.82
N GLY A 17 -4.49 19.23 -31.21
CA GLY A 17 -3.17 18.99 -30.64
C GLY A 17 -3.10 19.30 -29.14
N LEU A 18 -3.64 20.45 -28.72
CA LEU A 18 -3.69 20.83 -27.30
C LEU A 18 -4.50 19.83 -26.47
N VAL A 19 -5.69 19.43 -26.94
CA VAL A 19 -6.53 18.45 -26.23
C VAL A 19 -5.85 17.07 -26.16
N GLN A 20 -5.09 16.68 -27.17
CA GLN A 20 -4.30 15.44 -27.14
C GLN A 20 -3.16 15.53 -26.12
N GLU A 21 -2.45 16.65 -26.07
CA GLU A 21 -1.37 16.89 -25.12
C GLU A 21 -1.86 16.93 -23.68
N GLU A 22 -2.98 17.60 -23.39
CA GLU A 22 -3.63 17.61 -22.08
C GLU A 22 -4.03 16.20 -21.65
N ARG A 23 -4.62 15.41 -22.55
CA ARG A 23 -4.99 14.01 -22.27
C ARG A 23 -3.77 13.14 -21.98
N ARG A 24 -2.69 13.32 -22.74
CA ARG A 24 -1.42 12.62 -22.54
C ARG A 24 -0.84 12.97 -21.17
N PHE A 25 -0.79 14.26 -20.84
CA PHE A 25 -0.28 14.75 -19.57
C PHE A 25 -1.10 14.22 -18.38
N ALA A 26 -2.43 14.30 -18.45
CA ALA A 26 -3.31 13.77 -17.40
C ALA A 26 -3.12 12.25 -17.21
N TRP A 27 -3.00 11.50 -18.31
CA TRP A 27 -2.70 10.07 -18.22
C TRP A 27 -1.32 9.79 -17.61
N GLU A 28 -0.30 10.57 -17.97
CA GLU A 28 1.05 10.41 -17.45
C GLU A 28 1.09 10.65 -15.94
N CYS A 29 0.42 11.69 -15.45
CA CYS A 29 0.27 11.96 -14.02
C CYS A 29 -0.38 10.77 -13.30
N GLU A 30 -1.53 10.30 -13.76
CA GLU A 30 -2.21 9.13 -13.18
C GLU A 30 -1.33 7.86 -13.23
N ALA A 31 -0.59 7.64 -14.31
CA ALA A 31 0.30 6.48 -14.44
C ALA A 31 1.49 6.56 -13.48
N LYS A 32 2.05 7.75 -13.27
CA LYS A 32 3.12 8.00 -12.27
C LYS A 32 2.62 7.82 -10.84
N GLU A 33 1.40 8.24 -10.54
CA GLU A 33 0.75 7.97 -9.25
C GLU A 33 0.62 6.46 -9.01
N ILE A 34 0.21 5.70 -10.03
CA ILE A 34 0.14 4.24 -9.96
C ILE A 34 1.51 3.63 -9.68
N LEU A 35 2.55 4.03 -10.41
CA LEU A 35 3.92 3.54 -10.20
C LEU A 35 4.40 3.84 -8.78
N SER A 36 4.17 5.06 -8.29
CA SER A 36 4.48 5.46 -6.92
C SER A 36 3.72 4.63 -5.87
N PHE A 37 2.43 4.36 -6.11
CA PHE A 37 1.65 3.48 -5.27
C PHE A 37 2.22 2.06 -5.24
N LEU A 38 2.56 1.47 -6.40
CA LEU A 38 3.15 0.13 -6.44
C LEU A 38 4.46 0.07 -5.64
N ARG A 39 5.33 1.07 -5.78
CA ARG A 39 6.57 1.17 -5.00
C ARG A 39 6.33 1.32 -3.51
N SER A 40 5.32 2.05 -3.09
CA SER A 40 5.04 2.27 -1.67
C SER A 40 4.22 1.17 -1.01
N SER A 41 3.65 0.24 -1.78
CA SER A 41 2.74 -0.81 -1.29
C SER A 41 3.21 -2.23 -1.61
N HIS A 42 4.48 -2.45 -1.94
CA HIS A 42 4.97 -3.76 -2.38
C HIS A 42 5.30 -4.74 -1.25
N THR A 43 5.40 -4.26 -0.01
CA THR A 43 5.74 -5.07 1.17
C THR A 43 4.51 -5.36 2.02
N VAL A 44 4.54 -6.42 2.82
CA VAL A 44 3.43 -6.73 3.75
C VAL A 44 3.32 -5.66 4.83
N GLU A 45 4.45 -5.17 5.32
CA GLU A 45 4.56 -4.11 6.31
C GLU A 45 3.80 -2.86 5.86
N SER A 46 4.12 -2.33 4.67
CA SER A 46 3.48 -1.12 4.14
C SER A 46 1.98 -1.30 3.92
N GLN A 47 1.54 -2.50 3.51
CA GLN A 47 0.14 -2.83 3.33
C GLN A 47 -0.60 -2.88 4.67
N ILE A 48 -0.07 -3.59 5.66
CA ILE A 48 -0.68 -3.74 6.99
C ILE A 48 -0.73 -2.41 7.74
N GLU A 49 0.33 -1.60 7.68
CA GLU A 49 0.34 -0.26 8.28
C GLU A 49 -0.72 0.65 7.63
N THR A 50 -0.86 0.58 6.31
CA THR A 50 -1.92 1.31 5.60
C THR A 50 -3.31 0.85 6.02
N MET A 51 -3.52 -0.45 6.20
CA MET A 51 -4.77 -1.00 6.72
C MET A 51 -5.03 -0.59 8.18
N GLY A 52 -3.98 -0.49 9.01
CA GLY A 52 -4.04 0.06 10.36
C GLY A 52 -4.51 1.51 10.38
N ARG A 53 -3.97 2.35 9.49
CA ARG A 53 -4.43 3.74 9.30
C ARG A 53 -5.90 3.79 8.85
N GLN A 54 -6.28 2.98 7.86
CA GLN A 54 -7.68 2.89 7.41
C GLN A 54 -8.63 2.46 8.52
N MET A 55 -8.19 1.54 9.40
CA MET A 55 -8.95 1.12 10.58
C MET A 55 -9.15 2.29 11.55
N GLN A 56 -8.11 3.08 11.83
CA GLN A 56 -8.21 4.30 12.63
C GLN A 56 -9.18 5.31 12.02
N ASP A 57 -9.06 5.57 10.72
CA ASP A 57 -9.92 6.52 10.00
C ASP A 57 -11.38 6.06 10.00
N PHE A 58 -11.63 4.76 9.83
CA PHE A 58 -12.97 4.19 9.94
C PHE A 58 -13.57 4.43 11.33
N ILE A 59 -12.81 4.20 12.39
CA ILE A 59 -13.26 4.42 13.77
C ILE A 59 -13.56 5.91 13.99
N LYS A 60 -12.63 6.81 13.60
CA LYS A 60 -12.81 8.26 13.73
C LYS A 60 -14.05 8.76 12.99
N ASN A 61 -14.25 8.31 11.75
CA ASN A 61 -15.42 8.66 10.95
C ASN A 61 -16.72 8.13 11.58
N PHE A 62 -16.70 6.93 12.17
CA PHE A 62 -17.86 6.40 12.88
C PHE A 62 -18.20 7.25 14.11
N LEU A 63 -17.18 7.65 14.90
CA LEU A 63 -17.36 8.48 16.09
C LEU A 63 -17.88 9.88 15.73
N ALA A 64 -17.33 10.51 14.69
CA ALA A 64 -17.74 11.84 14.21
C ALA A 64 -19.20 11.88 13.73
N ASN A 65 -19.69 10.77 13.16
CA ASN A 65 -21.07 10.66 12.64
C ASN A 65 -22.06 10.10 13.66
N SER A 66 -21.62 9.77 14.87
CA SER A 66 -22.49 9.25 15.91
C SER A 66 -23.38 10.36 16.50
N LYS A 67 -24.70 10.12 16.52
CA LYS A 67 -25.68 11.03 17.15
C LYS A 67 -25.61 11.06 18.68
N SER A 68 -24.83 10.16 19.30
CA SER A 68 -24.61 10.15 20.75
C SER A 68 -23.78 11.37 21.16
N ARG A 69 -24.19 12.08 22.23
CA ARG A 69 -23.39 13.14 22.87
C ARG A 69 -22.04 12.65 23.39
N THR A 70 -21.92 11.35 23.66
CA THR A 70 -20.68 10.67 24.08
C THR A 70 -20.50 9.42 23.22
N PRO A 71 -19.92 9.54 22.01
CA PRO A 71 -19.66 8.38 21.19
C PRO A 71 -18.58 7.52 21.84
N GLY A 72 -18.98 6.41 22.46
CA GLY A 72 -18.08 5.45 23.06
C GLY A 72 -17.51 4.49 22.02
N ILE A 73 -16.23 4.16 22.15
CA ILE A 73 -15.65 3.03 21.42
C ILE A 73 -16.11 1.70 22.05
N SER A 74 -16.34 0.68 21.24
CA SER A 74 -16.78 -0.64 21.69
C SER A 74 -16.08 -1.75 20.94
N GLY A 75 -15.97 -2.94 21.54
CA GLY A 75 -15.35 -4.10 20.88
C GLY A 75 -16.02 -4.47 19.54
N LYS A 76 -17.33 -4.24 19.40
CA LYS A 76 -18.06 -4.43 18.14
C LYS A 76 -17.59 -3.45 17.06
N LEU A 77 -17.36 -2.19 17.40
CA LEU A 77 -16.84 -1.19 16.46
C LEU A 77 -15.41 -1.54 16.03
N ILE A 78 -14.54 -1.90 16.97
CA ILE A 78 -13.15 -2.29 16.67
C ILE A 78 -13.11 -3.48 15.73
N LYS A 79 -13.90 -4.53 16.00
CA LYS A 79 -14.03 -5.68 15.11
C LYS A 79 -14.50 -5.27 13.72
N LEU A 80 -15.54 -4.43 13.63
CA LEU A 80 -16.07 -4.00 12.35
C LEU A 80 -15.02 -3.23 11.55
N ALA A 81 -14.30 -2.32 12.20
CA ALA A 81 -13.20 -1.58 11.59
C ALA A 81 -12.09 -2.52 11.10
N PHE A 82 -11.68 -3.47 11.94
CA PHE A 82 -10.69 -4.49 11.57
C PHE A 82 -11.13 -5.30 10.34
N LEU A 83 -12.36 -5.83 10.33
CA LEU A 83 -12.87 -6.61 9.19
C LEU A 83 -13.05 -5.80 7.90
N LYS A 84 -13.27 -4.48 8.02
CA LYS A 84 -13.40 -3.59 6.86
C LYS A 84 -12.05 -3.19 6.28
N SER A 85 -11.04 -2.99 7.12
CA SER A 85 -9.71 -2.58 6.68
C SER A 85 -8.81 -3.74 6.29
N PHE A 86 -8.95 -4.90 6.96
CA PHE A 86 -8.11 -6.07 6.73
C PHE A 86 -8.86 -7.14 5.90
N PRO A 87 -8.56 -7.29 4.61
CA PRO A 87 -9.18 -8.33 3.77
C PRO A 87 -8.73 -9.73 4.22
N LEU A 88 -9.47 -10.76 3.82
CA LEU A 88 -9.20 -12.16 4.19
C LEU A 88 -7.75 -12.61 4.00
N SER A 89 -7.09 -12.17 2.92
CA SER A 89 -5.68 -12.51 2.65
C SER A 89 -4.69 -11.95 3.69
N HIS A 90 -5.07 -10.90 4.42
CA HIS A 90 -4.27 -10.22 5.43
C HIS A 90 -4.71 -10.53 6.87
N ARG A 91 -5.62 -11.51 7.02
CA ARG A 91 -6.06 -12.04 8.31
C ARG A 91 -6.08 -13.57 8.27
N PRO A 92 -4.93 -14.22 8.02
CA PRO A 92 -4.81 -15.67 8.01
C PRO A 92 -5.32 -16.29 9.33
N ASN A 93 -5.62 -17.58 9.27
CA ASN A 93 -6.11 -18.31 10.45
C ASN A 93 -5.11 -18.19 11.60
N GLY A 94 -5.61 -17.89 12.80
CA GLY A 94 -4.76 -17.61 13.96
C GLY A 94 -4.43 -16.14 14.18
N THR A 95 -4.90 -15.23 13.31
CA THR A 95 -4.85 -13.78 13.61
C THR A 95 -5.64 -13.47 14.87
N LEU A 96 -5.01 -12.80 15.84
CA LEU A 96 -5.63 -12.37 17.10
C LEU A 96 -5.78 -10.86 17.12
N SER A 97 -6.89 -10.37 17.65
CA SER A 97 -7.12 -8.93 17.85
C SER A 97 -7.56 -8.68 19.28
N TYR A 98 -6.80 -7.85 20.00
CA TYR A 98 -7.10 -7.37 21.34
C TYR A 98 -7.52 -5.90 21.24
N ALA A 99 -8.46 -5.50 22.10
CA ALA A 99 -8.91 -4.13 22.17
C ALA A 99 -9.19 -3.73 23.61
N TYR A 100 -8.86 -2.49 23.95
CA TYR A 100 -9.01 -1.97 25.30
C TYR A 100 -9.55 -0.54 25.27
N LEU A 101 -10.40 -0.22 26.24
CA LEU A 101 -10.82 1.14 26.55
C LEU A 101 -9.78 1.77 27.47
N ILE A 102 -9.48 3.06 27.26
CA ILE A 102 -8.65 3.85 28.17
C ILE A 102 -9.59 4.67 29.05
N ALA A 103 -9.58 4.39 30.36
CA ALA A 103 -10.32 5.15 31.35
C ALA A 103 -9.54 6.40 31.81
N GLY A 104 -10.19 7.31 32.54
CA GLY A 104 -9.63 8.63 32.91
C GLY A 104 -8.35 8.63 33.76
N ASN A 105 -7.94 7.48 34.30
CA ASN A 105 -6.72 7.24 35.07
C ASN A 105 -5.64 6.46 34.29
N ASN A 106 -5.71 6.45 32.95
CA ASN A 106 -4.90 5.59 32.07
C ASN A 106 -5.03 4.09 32.40
N GLU A 107 -6.12 3.68 33.05
CA GLU A 107 -6.46 2.27 33.21
C GLU A 107 -6.96 1.72 31.88
N VAL A 108 -6.48 0.52 31.57
CA VAL A 108 -6.75 -0.17 30.32
C VAL A 108 -7.77 -1.27 30.63
N ILE A 109 -9.02 -1.04 30.23
CA ILE A 109 -10.14 -1.97 30.46
C ILE A 109 -10.37 -2.79 29.21
N SER A 110 -10.28 -4.11 29.30
CA SER A 110 -10.48 -4.96 28.14
C SER A 110 -11.90 -4.88 27.58
N MET A 111 -11.97 -4.72 26.26
CA MET A 111 -13.22 -4.83 25.54
C MET A 111 -13.56 -6.29 25.25
N ARG A 112 -14.83 -6.64 25.42
CA ARG A 112 -15.36 -7.94 25.04
C ARG A 112 -16.12 -7.85 23.72
N GLY A 113 -16.10 -8.94 22.96
CA GLY A 113 -16.86 -9.06 21.72
C GLY A 113 -16.46 -10.31 20.94
N ASN A 114 -17.41 -10.90 20.22
CA ASN A 114 -17.12 -12.05 19.35
C ASN A 114 -16.04 -11.64 18.32
N GLY A 115 -14.93 -12.37 18.24
CA GLY A 115 -13.82 -12.10 17.33
C GLY A 115 -12.68 -11.26 17.92
N LEU A 116 -12.81 -10.81 19.17
CA LEU A 116 -11.68 -10.32 19.95
C LEU A 116 -11.09 -11.47 20.78
N ALA A 117 -9.77 -11.46 20.93
CA ALA A 117 -9.05 -12.43 21.73
C ALA A 117 -9.25 -12.15 23.23
N THR A 118 -9.53 -13.21 24.00
CA THR A 118 -9.74 -13.14 25.45
C THR A 118 -8.62 -13.81 26.25
N LEU A 119 -7.80 -14.61 25.59
CA LEU A 119 -6.71 -15.35 26.23
C LEU A 119 -5.52 -14.42 26.51
N ASN A 120 -4.94 -14.52 27.71
CA ASN A 120 -3.87 -13.64 28.22
C ASN A 120 -4.25 -12.14 28.31
N ASN A 121 -5.54 -11.82 28.22
CA ASN A 121 -6.05 -10.45 28.14
C ASN A 121 -5.62 -9.54 29.29
N ARG A 122 -5.48 -10.06 30.52
CA ARG A 122 -4.94 -9.27 31.65
C ARG A 122 -3.46 -8.93 31.46
N ILE A 123 -2.65 -9.90 31.02
CA ILE A 123 -1.21 -9.72 30.81
C ILE A 123 -0.97 -8.74 29.66
N ILE A 124 -1.68 -8.93 28.54
CA ILE A 124 -1.62 -8.03 27.39
C ILE A 124 -2.15 -6.64 27.75
N GLY A 125 -3.25 -6.53 28.50
CA GLY A 125 -3.78 -5.24 28.94
C GLY A 125 -2.78 -4.43 29.79
N ASN A 126 -2.09 -5.09 30.71
CA ASN A 126 -1.02 -4.46 31.49
C ASN A 126 0.14 -3.99 30.59
N LEU A 127 0.52 -4.81 29.61
CA LEU A 127 1.57 -4.45 28.67
C LEU A 127 1.16 -3.26 27.78
N MET A 128 -0.09 -3.24 27.30
CA MET A 128 -0.62 -2.12 26.52
C MET A 128 -0.66 -0.83 27.35
N LYS A 129 -0.98 -0.92 28.65
CA LYS A 129 -0.91 0.23 29.56
C LYS A 129 0.51 0.82 29.62
N ASP A 130 1.52 -0.05 29.75
CA ASP A 130 2.92 0.37 29.76
C ASP A 130 3.31 1.01 28.41
N PHE A 131 2.92 0.41 27.29
CA PHE A 131 3.22 0.91 25.95
C PHE A 131 2.57 2.26 25.66
N ILE A 132 1.31 2.45 26.06
CA ILE A 132 0.61 3.73 25.96
C ILE A 132 1.38 4.81 26.73
N LEU A 133 1.72 4.54 27.99
CA LEU A 133 2.42 5.50 28.85
C LEU A 133 3.79 5.91 28.28
N ILE A 134 4.54 4.94 27.78
CA ILE A 134 5.85 5.17 27.17
C ILE A 134 5.72 5.98 25.88
N SER A 135 4.78 5.59 24.99
CA SER A 135 4.54 6.27 23.71
C SER A 135 4.09 7.72 23.91
N GLU A 136 3.20 7.99 24.85
CA GLU A 136 2.71 9.33 25.16
C GLU A 136 3.81 10.25 25.71
N LYS A 137 4.69 9.71 26.57
CA LYS A 137 5.81 10.46 27.15
C LYS A 137 6.97 10.64 26.18
N GLY A 138 7.05 9.83 25.13
CA GLY A 138 8.20 9.79 24.22
C GLY A 138 9.50 9.33 24.88
N ALA A 139 9.41 8.72 26.06
CA ALA A 139 10.57 8.30 26.85
C ALA A 139 10.23 7.09 27.72
N ILE A 140 11.24 6.26 27.96
CA ILE A 140 11.16 5.09 28.83
C ILE A 140 11.22 5.58 30.30
N PRO A 141 10.27 5.19 31.16
CA PRO A 141 10.31 5.57 32.57
C PRO A 141 11.47 4.89 33.29
N THR A 142 12.24 5.63 34.10
CA THR A 142 13.34 5.05 34.90
C THR A 142 12.83 4.10 35.98
N PHE A 143 11.74 4.47 36.66
CA PHE A 143 11.13 3.63 37.68
C PHE A 143 10.19 2.59 37.05
N GLY A 144 10.38 1.32 37.42
CA GLY A 144 9.56 0.21 36.93
C GLY A 144 9.93 -0.31 35.53
N TYR A 145 10.99 0.23 34.91
CA TYR A 145 11.43 -0.21 33.58
C TYR A 145 11.70 -1.72 33.51
N GLU A 146 12.43 -2.28 34.47
CA GLU A 146 12.76 -3.70 34.51
C GLU A 146 11.52 -4.60 34.52
N ALA A 147 10.46 -4.17 35.20
CA ALA A 147 9.19 -4.88 35.21
C ALA A 147 8.51 -4.83 33.83
N VAL A 148 8.61 -3.72 33.10
CA VAL A 148 8.11 -3.60 31.71
C VAL A 148 8.94 -4.45 30.76
N VAL A 149 10.27 -4.45 30.90
CA VAL A 149 11.18 -5.31 30.11
C VAL A 149 10.84 -6.78 30.35
N SER A 150 10.76 -7.21 31.61
CA SER A 150 10.43 -8.58 31.98
C SER A 150 9.06 -9.00 31.42
N ARG A 151 8.02 -8.15 31.51
CA ARG A 151 6.71 -8.42 30.90
C ARG A 151 6.79 -8.51 29.38
N THR A 152 7.48 -7.57 28.74
CA THR A 152 7.65 -7.54 27.27
C THR A 152 8.31 -8.82 26.80
N LYS A 153 9.41 -9.23 27.44
CA LYS A 153 10.12 -10.47 27.11
C LYS A 153 9.31 -11.72 27.41
N GLY A 154 8.62 -11.76 28.55
CA GLY A 154 7.75 -12.88 28.91
C GLY A 154 6.58 -13.10 27.94
N VAL A 155 6.11 -12.04 27.28
CA VAL A 155 5.03 -12.13 26.28
C VAL A 155 5.58 -12.36 24.87
N PHE A 156 6.63 -11.64 24.49
CA PHE A 156 7.11 -11.53 23.11
C PHE A 156 8.45 -12.22 22.81
N GLY A 157 9.04 -12.91 23.79
CA GLY A 157 10.32 -13.60 23.71
C GLY A 157 11.51 -12.76 24.20
N GLU A 158 12.63 -13.42 24.46
CA GLU A 158 13.82 -12.81 25.07
C GLU A 158 14.46 -11.67 24.25
N GLU A 159 14.27 -11.71 22.93
CA GLU A 159 14.76 -10.70 21.97
C GLU A 159 13.86 -9.45 21.90
N ALA A 160 12.73 -9.44 22.61
CA ALA A 160 11.79 -8.33 22.55
C ALA A 160 12.36 -7.07 23.24
N ASP A 161 12.40 -5.98 22.49
CA ASP A 161 12.90 -4.68 22.93
C ASP A 161 11.74 -3.72 23.25
N VAL A 162 11.70 -3.20 24.47
CA VAL A 162 10.63 -2.29 24.93
C VAL A 162 10.60 -0.99 24.12
N ARG A 163 11.76 -0.44 23.76
CA ARG A 163 11.86 0.79 22.96
C ARG A 163 11.26 0.55 21.57
N LEU A 164 11.65 -0.55 20.93
CA LEU A 164 11.12 -0.90 19.61
C LEU A 164 9.60 -1.07 19.66
N PHE A 165 9.07 -1.76 20.67
CA PHE A 165 7.64 -2.05 20.73
C PHE A 165 6.82 -0.82 21.15
N ALA A 166 7.24 -0.10 22.19
CA ALA A 166 6.44 0.96 22.80
C ALA A 166 6.65 2.34 22.18
N LEU A 167 7.87 2.70 21.78
CA LEU A 167 8.18 4.03 21.23
C LEU A 167 8.11 4.03 19.71
N GLU A 168 8.88 3.17 19.07
CA GLU A 168 9.07 3.20 17.60
C GLU A 168 7.98 2.40 16.87
N GLY A 169 7.42 1.42 17.56
CA GLY A 169 6.51 0.42 17.03
C GLY A 169 5.04 0.82 16.95
N ARG A 170 4.67 1.94 17.57
CA ARG A 170 3.28 2.41 17.54
C ARG A 170 2.85 2.69 16.09
N GLY A 171 1.76 2.05 15.67
CA GLY A 171 1.22 2.17 14.32
C GLY A 171 2.07 1.52 13.24
N ARG A 172 3.14 0.79 13.62
CA ARG A 172 4.04 0.08 12.71
C ARG A 172 3.91 -1.42 12.86
N LEU A 173 4.24 -2.16 11.80
CA LEU A 173 4.30 -3.62 11.87
C LEU A 173 5.65 -4.06 12.44
N ILE A 174 5.65 -4.84 13.51
CA ILE A 174 6.87 -5.28 14.20
C ILE A 174 6.94 -6.81 14.20
N PRO A 175 8.05 -7.43 13.76
CA PRO A 175 8.25 -8.86 13.95
C PRO A 175 8.48 -9.17 15.44
N ALA A 176 7.90 -10.26 15.92
CA ALA A 176 8.05 -10.71 17.31
C ALA A 176 7.90 -12.22 17.42
N ASN A 177 8.14 -12.75 18.62
CA ASN A 177 7.65 -14.07 18.99
C ASN A 177 6.38 -13.93 19.83
N PHE A 178 5.46 -14.88 19.75
CA PHE A 178 4.32 -14.96 20.64
C PHE A 178 3.96 -16.44 20.82
N ARG A 179 4.10 -16.94 22.05
CA ARG A 179 3.96 -18.38 22.36
C ARG A 179 4.85 -19.24 21.48
N GLU A 180 6.14 -18.91 21.46
CA GLU A 180 7.19 -19.67 20.75
C GLU A 180 7.01 -19.71 19.23
N ARG A 181 6.16 -18.85 18.67
CA ARG A 181 5.95 -18.73 17.22
C ARG A 181 6.27 -17.33 16.75
N ARG A 182 6.90 -17.23 15.58
CA ARG A 182 7.09 -15.94 14.90
C ARG A 182 5.74 -15.37 14.49
N VAL A 183 5.55 -14.10 14.81
CA VAL A 183 4.34 -13.32 14.51
C VAL A 183 4.73 -11.91 14.07
N PHE A 184 3.76 -11.19 13.51
CA PHE A 184 3.83 -9.75 13.29
C PHE A 184 2.82 -9.05 14.20
N LEU A 185 3.23 -7.95 14.81
CA LEU A 185 2.43 -7.18 15.74
C LEU A 185 2.14 -5.80 15.16
N LEU A 186 0.89 -5.39 15.20
CA LEU A 186 0.47 -4.02 14.91
C LEU A 186 -0.37 -3.53 16.08
N TRP A 187 0.04 -2.46 16.73
CA TRP A 187 -0.74 -1.84 17.78
C TRP A 187 -0.78 -0.33 17.62
N ASP A 188 -1.86 0.28 18.09
CA ASP A 188 -1.98 1.74 18.08
C ASP A 188 -3.02 2.22 19.11
N ILE A 189 -2.95 3.50 19.42
CA ILE A 189 -3.89 4.22 20.29
C ILE A 189 -4.97 4.84 19.41
N ILE A 190 -6.22 4.65 19.81
CA ILE A 190 -7.39 5.24 19.16
C ILE A 190 -7.60 6.61 19.77
N THR A 191 -7.35 7.64 18.95
CA THR A 191 -7.46 9.04 19.35
C THR A 191 -8.61 9.72 18.62
N PHE A 192 -9.42 10.48 19.36
CA PHE A 192 -10.52 11.28 18.81
C PHE A 192 -10.60 12.61 19.58
N GLU A 193 -10.70 13.73 18.87
CA GLU A 193 -10.70 15.08 19.48
C GLU A 193 -9.57 15.29 20.50
N LYS A 194 -8.36 14.80 20.17
CA LYS A 194 -7.15 14.83 21.03
C LYS A 194 -7.27 14.04 22.34
N LYS A 195 -8.30 13.21 22.52
CA LYS A 195 -8.46 12.29 23.65
C LYS A 195 -8.16 10.87 23.23
N ASN A 196 -7.45 10.15 24.09
CA ASN A 196 -7.18 8.73 23.91
C ASN A 196 -8.39 7.96 24.44
N LEU A 197 -9.12 7.31 23.54
CA LEU A 197 -10.33 6.58 23.88
C LEU A 197 -10.03 5.11 24.17
N GLY A 198 -9.03 4.55 23.51
CA GLY A 198 -8.68 3.13 23.62
C GLY A 198 -7.41 2.79 22.88
N CYS A 199 -7.11 1.50 22.80
CA CYS A 199 -6.05 0.96 21.97
C CYS A 199 -6.44 -0.40 21.40
N TYR A 200 -5.72 -0.83 20.37
CA TYR A 200 -5.81 -2.19 19.86
C TYR A 200 -4.42 -2.79 19.67
N LEU A 201 -4.36 -4.12 19.68
CA LEU A 201 -3.20 -4.93 19.31
C LEU A 201 -3.66 -6.06 18.40
N ASN A 202 -3.16 -6.10 17.18
CA ASN A 202 -3.35 -7.20 16.24
C ASN A 202 -2.07 -8.02 16.18
N ILE A 203 -2.22 -9.35 16.30
CA ILE A 203 -1.14 -10.33 16.19
C ILE A 203 -1.44 -11.17 14.95
N PHE A 204 -0.59 -11.06 13.94
CA PHE A 204 -0.68 -11.83 12.71
C PHE A 204 0.33 -12.98 12.76
N PRO A 205 -0.06 -14.20 12.36
CA PRO A 205 0.88 -15.31 12.24
C PRO A 205 1.93 -15.07 11.14
N ALA A 206 3.06 -15.78 11.22
CA ALA A 206 4.17 -15.67 10.26
C ALA A 206 3.79 -16.04 8.80
N ASP A 207 2.74 -16.83 8.58
CA ASP A 207 2.25 -17.15 7.23
C ASP A 207 1.52 -15.99 6.54
N LEU A 208 1.40 -14.83 7.20
CA LEU A 208 0.84 -13.61 6.63
C LEU A 208 1.48 -13.23 5.29
N GLU A 209 2.80 -13.35 5.14
CA GLU A 209 3.48 -13.03 3.87
C GLU A 209 3.01 -13.92 2.72
N LEU A 210 2.86 -15.22 3.00
CA LEU A 210 2.40 -16.22 2.04
C LEU A 210 0.91 -16.01 1.69
N SER A 211 0.09 -15.65 2.67
CA SER A 211 -1.35 -15.46 2.47
C SER A 211 -1.67 -14.11 1.79
N ALA A 212 -0.94 -13.06 2.14
CA ALA A 212 -1.16 -11.69 1.66
C ALA A 212 -0.81 -11.54 0.19
N LYS A 213 0.29 -12.19 -0.25
CA LYS A 213 0.83 -12.10 -1.62
C LYS A 213 0.97 -10.62 -2.04
N PRO A 214 1.86 -9.85 -1.38
CA PRO A 214 1.81 -8.40 -1.39
C PRO A 214 1.92 -7.81 -2.80
N LEU A 215 2.79 -8.33 -3.66
CA LEU A 215 2.92 -7.87 -5.05
C LEU A 215 1.60 -8.03 -5.82
N GLN A 216 0.96 -9.20 -5.72
CA GLN A 216 -0.32 -9.45 -6.39
C GLN A 216 -1.44 -8.58 -5.80
N PHE A 217 -1.42 -8.34 -4.49
CA PHE A 217 -2.37 -7.48 -3.82
C PHE A 217 -2.25 -6.01 -4.27
N ALA A 218 -1.03 -5.48 -4.37
CA ALA A 218 -0.76 -4.12 -4.86
C ALA A 218 -1.29 -3.94 -6.30
N LEU A 219 -0.94 -4.85 -7.20
CA LEU A 219 -1.40 -4.84 -8.59
C LEU A 219 -2.94 -4.91 -8.68
N LYS A 220 -3.57 -5.77 -7.88
CA LYS A 220 -5.03 -5.90 -7.83
C LYS A 220 -5.70 -4.63 -7.32
N THR A 221 -5.10 -3.97 -6.32
CA THR A 221 -5.63 -2.74 -5.74
C THR A 221 -5.66 -1.62 -6.76
N VAL A 222 -4.55 -1.39 -7.46
CA VAL A 222 -4.48 -0.44 -8.59
C VAL A 222 -5.52 -0.79 -9.66
N TYR A 223 -5.54 -2.03 -10.12
CA TYR A 223 -6.43 -2.46 -11.21
C TYR A 223 -7.91 -2.22 -10.87
N LYS A 224 -8.30 -2.45 -9.60
CA LYS A 224 -9.66 -2.18 -9.10
C LYS A 224 -9.95 -0.68 -9.01
N ALA A 225 -9.02 0.11 -8.46
CA ALA A 225 -9.21 1.55 -8.25
C ALA A 225 -9.39 2.31 -9.57
N HIS A 226 -8.67 1.93 -10.62
CA HIS A 226 -8.73 2.62 -11.91
C HIS A 226 -9.59 1.91 -12.97
N GLY A 227 -10.53 1.04 -12.57
CA GLY A 227 -11.60 0.56 -13.44
C GLY A 227 -11.16 -0.10 -14.75
N LYS A 228 -10.02 -0.81 -14.78
CA LYS A 228 -9.39 -1.40 -15.98
C LYS A 228 -8.92 -0.39 -17.04
N LYS A 229 -8.85 0.91 -16.74
CA LYS A 229 -8.22 1.93 -17.59
C LYS A 229 -6.72 1.66 -17.71
N PHE A 230 -6.10 1.31 -16.58
CA PHE A 230 -4.69 0.99 -16.48
C PHE A 230 -4.47 -0.50 -16.22
N PHE A 231 -3.39 -1.03 -16.78
CA PHE A 231 -2.92 -2.39 -16.60
C PHE A 231 -1.52 -2.33 -16.00
N PRO A 232 -1.39 -2.35 -14.67
CA PRO A 232 -0.10 -2.43 -14.02
C PRO A 232 0.45 -3.86 -14.15
N VAL A 233 1.75 -3.98 -14.40
CA VAL A 233 2.49 -5.24 -14.52
C VAL A 233 3.87 -5.07 -13.88
N LEU A 234 4.33 -6.09 -13.15
CA LEU A 234 5.73 -6.18 -12.74
C LEU A 234 6.47 -7.05 -13.73
N VAL A 235 7.46 -6.47 -14.41
CA VAL A 235 8.21 -7.12 -15.48
C VAL A 235 9.60 -7.46 -14.97
N PRO A 236 10.08 -8.71 -15.08
CA PRO A 236 11.40 -9.06 -14.58
C PRO A 236 12.48 -8.26 -15.30
N ILE A 237 13.48 -7.81 -14.57
CA ILE A 237 14.68 -7.18 -15.16
C ILE A 237 15.36 -8.19 -16.12
N PRO A 238 15.96 -7.76 -17.24
CA PRO A 238 16.55 -8.69 -18.22
C PRO A 238 17.60 -9.67 -17.66
N SER A 239 18.26 -9.31 -16.55
CA SER A 239 19.25 -10.15 -15.88
C SER A 239 18.65 -11.23 -14.97
N SER A 240 17.36 -11.16 -14.61
CA SER A 240 16.74 -12.14 -13.74
C SER A 240 16.34 -13.39 -14.53
N ARG A 241 17.11 -14.46 -14.34
CA ARG A 241 16.85 -15.75 -14.99
C ARG A 241 15.55 -16.35 -14.41
N ASN A 242 14.71 -16.91 -15.29
CA ASN A 242 13.51 -17.71 -14.96
C ASN A 242 12.38 -16.99 -14.21
N SER A 243 12.36 -15.66 -14.17
CA SER A 243 11.24 -14.92 -13.58
C SER A 243 10.18 -14.61 -14.64
N GLU A 244 8.90 -14.82 -14.31
CA GLU A 244 7.78 -14.45 -15.18
C GLU A 244 7.18 -13.09 -14.76
N PRO A 245 6.59 -12.33 -15.70
CA PRO A 245 5.84 -11.13 -15.37
C PRO A 245 4.68 -11.41 -14.42
N ILE A 246 4.52 -10.53 -13.42
CA ILE A 246 3.41 -10.60 -12.46
C ILE A 246 2.32 -9.64 -12.89
N TYR A 247 1.12 -10.18 -13.04
CA TYR A 247 -0.08 -9.43 -13.38
C TYR A 247 -1.02 -9.35 -12.18
N ALA A 248 -1.91 -8.36 -12.17
CA ALA A 248 -3.06 -8.39 -11.27
C ALA A 248 -3.86 -9.68 -11.53
N SER A 249 -4.19 -10.46 -10.49
CA SER A 249 -4.89 -11.75 -10.67
C SER A 249 -6.26 -11.63 -11.36
N SER A 250 -6.87 -10.44 -11.33
CA SER A 250 -8.13 -10.12 -12.01
C SER A 250 -7.94 -9.66 -13.47
N PHE A 251 -6.70 -9.47 -13.90
CA PHE A 251 -6.35 -9.18 -15.28
C PHE A 251 -6.15 -10.49 -16.02
N LYS A 252 -7.20 -10.93 -16.73
CA LYS A 252 -7.01 -11.88 -17.82
C LYS A 252 -6.32 -11.11 -18.93
N VAL A 253 -5.02 -11.36 -19.13
CA VAL A 253 -4.32 -10.93 -20.35
C VAL A 253 -5.14 -11.51 -21.51
N ALA A 254 -5.99 -10.70 -22.14
CA ALA A 254 -6.74 -11.17 -23.28
C ALA A 254 -5.73 -11.65 -24.34
N GLY A 255 -6.06 -12.67 -25.12
CA GLY A 255 -5.12 -13.27 -26.08
C GLY A 255 -4.44 -12.25 -26.99
N SER A 256 -5.12 -11.13 -27.28
CA SER A 256 -4.59 -10.00 -28.06
C SER A 256 -3.45 -9.22 -27.41
N PHE A 257 -3.31 -9.23 -26.08
CA PHE A 257 -2.23 -8.55 -25.36
C PHE A 257 -0.96 -9.41 -25.25
N ARG A 258 -1.09 -10.74 -25.29
CA ARG A 258 0.03 -11.66 -25.10
C ARG A 258 1.19 -11.42 -26.07
N PRO A 259 0.97 -11.27 -27.40
CA PRO A 259 2.07 -11.04 -28.34
C PRO A 259 2.79 -9.71 -28.09
N ILE A 260 2.03 -8.66 -27.75
CA ILE A 260 2.59 -7.33 -27.47
C ILE A 260 3.47 -7.39 -26.21
N PHE A 261 2.97 -8.05 -25.16
CA PHE A 261 3.73 -8.25 -23.93
C PHE A 261 4.95 -9.15 -24.14
N SER A 262 4.85 -10.25 -24.89
CA SER A 262 6.02 -11.11 -25.12
C SER A 262 7.13 -10.38 -25.87
N GLU A 263 6.77 -9.58 -26.89
CA GLU A 263 7.72 -8.78 -27.65
C GLU A 263 8.38 -7.72 -26.76
N LEU A 264 7.58 -6.93 -26.05
CA LEU A 264 8.09 -5.90 -25.13
C LEU A 264 9.00 -6.46 -24.04
N PHE A 265 8.60 -7.58 -23.43
CA PHE A 265 9.35 -8.18 -22.34
C PHE A 265 10.61 -8.90 -22.82
N SER A 266 10.70 -9.25 -24.10
CA SER A 266 11.90 -9.84 -24.71
C SER A 266 13.02 -8.84 -25.03
N ILE A 267 12.75 -7.54 -24.95
CA ILE A 267 13.75 -6.49 -25.21
C ILE A 267 14.83 -6.56 -24.13
N LYS A 268 16.09 -6.76 -24.54
CA LYS A 268 17.26 -6.76 -23.64
C LYS A 268 17.69 -5.34 -23.27
N ASP A 269 17.81 -4.44 -24.25
CA ASP A 269 18.27 -3.05 -24.06
C ASP A 269 17.11 -2.10 -23.77
N ARG A 270 16.37 -2.37 -22.69
CA ARG A 270 15.16 -1.61 -22.33
C ARG A 270 15.44 -0.15 -22.04
N GLU A 271 16.59 0.16 -21.44
CA GLU A 271 16.94 1.56 -21.12
C GLU A 271 17.08 2.42 -22.37
N GLN A 272 17.67 1.88 -23.43
CA GLN A 272 17.81 2.60 -24.69
C GLN A 272 16.50 2.68 -25.47
N LYS A 273 15.73 1.58 -25.51
CA LYS A 273 14.54 1.46 -26.38
C LYS A 273 13.25 1.98 -25.74
N ILE A 274 13.17 1.95 -24.42
CA ILE A 274 12.01 2.36 -23.63
C ILE A 274 12.55 3.04 -22.37
N PRO A 275 13.13 4.25 -22.40
CA PRO A 275 13.81 4.84 -21.24
C PRO A 275 12.92 4.93 -20.00
N SER A 276 13.52 4.83 -18.80
CA SER A 276 12.77 4.88 -17.55
C SER A 276 12.06 6.23 -17.39
N SER A 277 10.89 6.22 -16.78
CA SER A 277 10.05 7.41 -16.51
C SER A 277 9.60 8.17 -17.77
N SER A 278 9.90 7.65 -18.97
CA SER A 278 9.43 8.19 -20.24
C SER A 278 8.17 7.46 -20.68
N HIS A 279 7.21 8.20 -21.24
CA HIS A 279 6.05 7.58 -21.86
C HIS A 279 6.36 7.21 -23.32
N LEU A 280 5.79 6.09 -23.77
CA LEU A 280 5.93 5.59 -25.12
C LEU A 280 4.55 5.16 -25.63
N LYS A 281 4.28 5.41 -26.92
CA LYS A 281 3.12 4.88 -27.61
C LYS A 281 3.51 3.69 -28.47
N LEU A 282 2.92 2.52 -28.23
CA LEU A 282 3.21 1.30 -28.99
C LEU A 282 1.93 0.52 -29.29
N LYS A 283 1.70 0.20 -30.56
CA LYS A 283 0.60 -0.69 -31.02
C LYS A 283 -0.77 -0.33 -30.42
N GLY A 284 -1.07 0.96 -30.29
CA GLY A 284 -2.33 1.47 -29.74
C GLY A 284 -2.39 1.54 -28.21
N PHE A 285 -1.25 1.43 -27.53
CA PHE A 285 -1.13 1.56 -26.07
C PHE A 285 -0.20 2.70 -25.70
N TRP A 286 -0.53 3.37 -24.59
CA TRP A 286 0.43 4.17 -23.85
C TRP A 286 1.07 3.30 -22.78
N LEU A 287 2.38 3.44 -22.67
CA LEU A 287 3.24 2.72 -21.74
C LEU A 287 4.12 3.73 -21.00
N ILE A 288 4.24 3.55 -19.70
CA ILE A 288 5.33 4.11 -18.90
C ILE A 288 5.93 2.98 -18.06
N ARG A 289 7.25 2.98 -17.93
CA ARG A 289 7.95 2.08 -17.00
C ARG A 289 8.77 2.87 -16.01
N ASP A 290 9.02 2.28 -14.86
CA ASP A 290 9.88 2.87 -13.85
C ASP A 290 10.51 1.79 -12.97
N PHE A 291 11.59 2.15 -12.30
CA PHE A 291 12.18 1.34 -11.24
C PHE A 291 11.13 0.98 -10.19
N PHE A 292 11.18 -0.26 -9.70
CA PHE A 292 10.24 -0.77 -8.72
C PHE A 292 10.82 -0.77 -7.30
N SER A 293 11.79 -1.64 -7.01
CA SER A 293 12.41 -1.75 -5.68
C SER A 293 13.76 -2.45 -5.80
N TYR A 294 14.63 -2.26 -4.80
CA TYR A 294 15.91 -2.96 -4.70
C TYR A 294 15.73 -4.41 -4.22
N ASP A 295 14.65 -4.70 -3.50
CA ASP A 295 14.38 -6.01 -2.90
C ASP A 295 13.73 -6.99 -3.89
N HIS A 296 13.38 -6.51 -5.08
CA HIS A 296 12.60 -7.24 -6.06
C HIS A 296 13.19 -7.09 -7.47
N PRO A 297 13.45 -8.19 -8.20
CA PRO A 297 14.08 -8.16 -9.51
C PRO A 297 13.08 -7.81 -10.63
N PHE A 298 12.27 -6.78 -10.41
CA PHE A 298 11.23 -6.33 -11.33
C PHE A 298 11.35 -4.84 -11.62
N GLU A 299 10.86 -4.46 -12.79
CA GLU A 299 10.48 -3.11 -13.15
C GLU A 299 8.95 -2.99 -13.03
N SER A 300 8.47 -1.80 -12.74
CA SER A 300 7.05 -1.50 -12.72
C SER A 300 6.62 -0.88 -14.04
N TRP A 301 5.64 -1.49 -14.71
CA TRP A 301 5.14 -1.06 -16.01
C TRP A 301 3.65 -0.77 -15.91
N VAL A 302 3.21 0.35 -16.49
CA VAL A 302 1.80 0.74 -16.53
C VAL A 302 1.38 0.95 -17.98
N PHE A 303 0.36 0.20 -18.40
CA PHE A 303 -0.20 0.28 -19.74
C PHE A 303 -1.61 0.87 -19.72
N SER A 304 -2.01 1.53 -20.80
CA SER A 304 -3.40 1.94 -21.05
C SER A 304 -3.67 1.92 -22.55
N LYS A 305 -4.94 1.70 -22.95
CA LYS A 305 -5.33 1.84 -24.36
C LYS A 305 -5.25 3.31 -24.76
N SER A 306 -4.51 3.62 -25.82
CA SER A 306 -4.53 4.93 -26.47
C SER A 306 -5.87 5.08 -27.19
N ARG A 307 -6.71 6.02 -26.75
CA ARG A 307 -7.97 6.35 -27.44
C ARG A 307 -7.67 7.30 -28.61
N GLY A 308 -7.19 6.75 -29.73
CA GLY A 308 -6.98 7.53 -30.95
C GLY A 308 -6.47 6.68 -32.12
N LYS A 309 -7.05 6.89 -33.32
CA LYS A 309 -6.41 6.54 -34.60
C LYS A 309 -5.35 7.59 -34.87
N GLU A 310 -4.21 7.49 -34.21
CA GLU A 310 -3.05 8.35 -34.47
C GLU A 310 -1.97 7.48 -35.10
N ASN A 311 -1.23 8.06 -36.05
CA ASN A 311 -0.23 7.34 -36.83
C ASN A 311 0.79 6.66 -35.88
N PRO A 312 1.10 5.37 -36.08
CA PRO A 312 2.04 4.62 -35.24
C PRO A 312 3.49 5.11 -35.31
N HIS A 313 3.78 6.15 -36.09
CA HIS A 313 5.13 6.70 -36.31
C HIS A 313 5.42 7.99 -35.53
N GLU A 314 4.46 8.58 -34.84
CA GLU A 314 4.71 9.75 -34.00
C GLU A 314 5.00 9.33 -32.56
N THR A 315 6.07 9.85 -31.99
CA THR A 315 6.59 9.68 -30.61
C THR A 315 7.58 8.53 -30.35
N ILE A 316 8.70 8.53 -31.09
CA ILE A 316 9.98 8.61 -30.39
C ILE A 316 10.16 10.10 -30.06
N PRO A 317 10.43 10.52 -28.82
CA PRO A 317 10.63 11.94 -28.54
C PRO A 317 11.78 12.46 -29.41
N GLU A 318 11.56 13.51 -30.22
CA GLU A 318 12.61 14.13 -31.04
C GLU A 318 13.82 14.59 -30.21
N ARG A 319 13.64 14.77 -28.89
CA ARG A 319 14.74 15.03 -27.94
C ARG A 319 15.78 13.90 -27.86
N PHE A 320 15.49 12.69 -28.37
CA PHE A 320 16.45 11.58 -28.40
C PHE A 320 17.25 11.46 -29.70
N LEU A 321 16.84 12.13 -30.79
CA LEU A 321 17.66 12.18 -32.01
C LEU A 321 18.85 13.14 -31.88
N ILE A 322 18.84 14.05 -30.91
CA ILE A 322 19.95 15.01 -30.70
C ILE A 322 21.12 14.37 -29.93
N TRP A 323 20.91 13.29 -29.17
CA TRP A 323 21.99 12.60 -28.44
C TRP A 323 22.68 11.49 -29.24
N ALA A 324 22.07 11.01 -30.33
CA ALA A 324 22.66 9.98 -31.19
C ALA A 324 23.58 10.53 -32.31
N PHE A 325 23.75 11.86 -32.38
CA PHE A 325 24.60 12.52 -33.39
C PHE A 325 25.82 13.25 -32.79
N PHE A 326 26.09 13.09 -31.49
CA PHE A 326 27.23 13.75 -30.81
C PHE A 326 28.22 12.81 -30.11
N PHE A 327 28.19 11.50 -30.37
CA PHE A 327 29.26 10.58 -29.98
C PHE A 327 29.53 9.51 -31.03
#